data_AF-A0A7J5WTQ7-F1
#
_entry.id   AF-A0A7J5WTQ7-F1
#
_cell.length_a   1.000
_cell.length_b   1.000
_cell.length_c   1.000
_cell.angle_alpha   90.00
_cell.angle_beta   90.00
_cell.angle_gamma   90.00
#
_symmetry.space_group_name_H-M   'P 1'
#
loop_
_entity.id
_entity.type
_entity.pdbx_description
1 polymer ?
#
loop_
_entity_poly.entity_id
_entity_poly.type
_entity_poly.pdbx_seq_one_letter_code
_entity_poly.pdbx_strand_id
1 'polypeptide(L)'
;MTHNDLTVTIGREELVVRQRWETASIANDALIAIWFVIGSILFFWEDTTLAATWFFLVGSIQFLVRPVIRLRRRIHLRRLRGDRYTDDAEDY
;
A
#
# COMPACT_ATOMS: atom_id res chain seq x y z
N MET A 1 -12.47 27.88 25.93
CA MET A 1 -11.17 27.37 25.46
C MET A 1 -11.37 25.91 25.10
N THR A 2 -11.55 25.63 23.81
CA THR A 2 -11.93 24.32 23.30
C THR A 2 -10.66 23.50 23.06
N HIS A 3 -10.27 22.67 24.02
CA HIS A 3 -9.29 21.60 23.78
C HIS A 3 -10.07 20.38 23.31
N ASN A 4 -10.00 20.14 22.00
CA ASN A 4 -10.60 18.99 21.35
C ASN A 4 -9.68 17.79 21.64
N ASP A 5 -9.85 17.18 22.81
CA ASP A 5 -9.22 15.89 23.12
C ASP A 5 -9.82 14.82 22.22
N LEU A 6 -9.20 14.63 21.06
CA LEU A 6 -9.51 13.53 20.15
C LEU A 6 -8.94 12.25 20.75
N THR A 7 -9.71 11.66 21.66
CA THR A 7 -9.52 10.31 22.18
C THR A 7 -9.77 9.30 21.05
N VAL A 8 -8.74 8.96 20.26
CA VAL A 8 -8.87 7.93 19.21
C VAL A 8 -8.32 6.61 19.73
N THR A 9 -9.26 5.85 20.30
CA THR A 9 -9.03 4.55 20.91
C THR A 9 -8.53 3.53 19.89
N ILE A 10 -7.35 2.99 20.19
CA ILE A 10 -6.74 1.82 19.59
C ILE A 10 -7.65 0.62 19.88
N GLY A 11 -8.53 0.28 18.94
CA GLY A 11 -9.44 -0.85 19.10
C GLY A 11 -10.21 -1.12 17.82
N ARG A 12 -9.74 -2.11 17.06
CA ARG A 12 -10.42 -3.00 16.09
C ARG A 12 -11.56 -2.52 15.15
N GLU A 13 -12.04 -1.28 15.17
CA GLU A 13 -13.29 -0.91 14.49
C GLU A 13 -13.31 0.42 13.70
N GLU A 14 -12.20 1.14 13.54
CA GLU A 14 -12.15 2.32 12.65
C GLU A 14 -11.38 2.05 11.36
N LEU A 15 -11.80 1.03 10.61
CA LEU A 15 -11.17 0.55 9.37
C LEU A 15 -11.96 0.92 8.10
N VAL A 16 -12.91 1.86 8.14
CA VAL A 16 -13.77 2.14 6.96
C VAL A 16 -13.03 2.91 5.86
N VAL A 17 -11.91 3.57 6.18
CA VAL A 17 -10.96 4.10 5.17
C VAL A 17 -9.87 3.07 4.84
N ARG A 18 -9.45 2.25 5.80
CA ARG A 18 -8.28 1.37 5.72
C ARG A 18 -8.55 0.02 5.02
N GLN A 19 -9.78 -0.49 5.05
CA GLN A 19 -10.19 -1.68 4.29
C GLN A 19 -10.25 -1.39 2.79
N ARG A 20 -10.70 -0.19 2.40
CA ARG A 20 -10.73 0.25 0.99
C ARG A 20 -9.33 0.32 0.37
N TRP A 21 -8.31 0.76 1.12
CA TRP A 21 -6.93 0.78 0.62
C TRP A 21 -6.35 -0.62 0.44
N GLU A 22 -6.72 -1.57 1.30
CA GLU A 22 -6.29 -2.97 1.16
C GLU A 22 -6.99 -3.63 -0.03
N THR A 23 -8.30 -3.45 -0.17
CA THR A 23 -9.06 -3.89 -1.36
C THR A 23 -8.54 -3.23 -2.64
N ALA A 24 -8.26 -1.93 -2.62
CA ALA A 24 -7.68 -1.21 -3.75
C ALA A 24 -6.28 -1.74 -4.11
N SER A 25 -5.50 -2.19 -3.12
CA SER A 25 -4.18 -2.79 -3.37
C SER A 25 -4.27 -4.15 -4.05
N ILE A 26 -5.21 -5.00 -3.61
CA ILE A 26 -5.47 -6.30 -4.22
C ILE A 26 -6.02 -6.09 -5.64
N ALA A 27 -6.92 -5.14 -5.82
CA ALA A 27 -7.45 -4.77 -7.13
C ALA A 27 -6.35 -4.22 -8.06
N ASN A 28 -5.46 -3.38 -7.55
CA ASN A 28 -4.29 -2.90 -8.29
C ASN A 28 -3.36 -4.05 -8.70
N ASP A 29 -3.12 -5.03 -7.82
CA ASP A 29 -2.32 -6.21 -8.18
C ASP A 29 -2.96 -7.04 -9.29
N ALA A 30 -4.29 -7.21 -9.26
CA ALA A 30 -5.02 -7.87 -10.32
C ALA A 30 -4.93 -7.08 -11.64
N LEU A 31 -5.05 -5.75 -11.58
CA LEU A 31 -4.83 -4.86 -12.72
C LEU A 31 -3.43 -5.00 -13.31
N ILE A 32 -2.38 -5.02 -12.48
CA ILE A 32 -1.00 -5.27 -12.94
C ILE A 32 -0.93 -6.58 -13.72
N ALA A 33 -1.46 -7.67 -13.15
CA ALA A 33 -1.44 -8.97 -13.81
C ALA A 33 -2.14 -8.93 -15.18
N ILE A 34 -3.30 -8.26 -15.26
CA ILE A 34 -4.05 -8.07 -16.51
C ILE A 34 -3.22 -7.26 -17.52
N TRP A 35 -2.64 -6.13 -17.11
CA TRP A 35 -1.81 -5.30 -17.99
C TRP A 35 -0.59 -6.06 -18.52
N PHE A 36 0.07 -6.87 -17.68
CA PHE A 36 1.21 -7.70 -18.10
C PHE A 36 0.79 -8.80 -19.08
N VAL A 37 -0.35 -9.46 -18.86
CA VAL A 37 -0.86 -10.49 -19.77
C VAL A 37 -1.24 -9.88 -21.12
N ILE A 38 -1.99 -8.77 -21.11
CA ILE A 38 -2.36 -8.06 -22.33
C ILE A 38 -1.12 -7.57 -23.07
N GLY A 39 -0.18 -6.91 -22.38
CA GLY A 39 1.08 -6.46 -22.96
C GLY A 39 1.88 -7.61 -23.60
N SER A 40 1.92 -8.77 -22.94
CA SER A 40 2.57 -9.98 -23.49
C SER A 40 1.90 -10.47 -24.77
N ILE A 41 0.57 -10.46 -24.83
CA ILE A 41 -0.20 -10.84 -26.02
C ILE A 41 0.02 -9.84 -27.15
N LEU A 42 0.01 -8.54 -26.87
CA LEU A 42 0.25 -7.50 -27.88
C LEU A 42 1.67 -7.54 -28.46
N PHE A 43 2.63 -8.15 -27.77
CA PHE A 43 4.00 -8.29 -28.26
C PHE A 43 4.13 -9.29 -29.44
N PHE A 44 3.08 -10.08 -29.73
CA PHE A 44 3.08 -11.01 -30.86
C PHE A 44 2.92 -10.33 -32.22
N TRP A 45 2.48 -9.07 -32.27
CA TRP A 45 2.36 -8.31 -33.50
C TRP A 45 3.22 -7.05 -33.45
N GLU A 46 3.99 -6.81 -34.51
CA GLU A 46 4.93 -5.68 -34.58
C GLU A 46 4.20 -4.33 -34.42
N ASP A 47 3.02 -4.18 -35.04
CA ASP A 47 2.23 -2.95 -35.00
C ASP A 47 1.70 -2.60 -33.60
N THR A 48 1.52 -3.60 -32.72
CA THR A 48 1.01 -3.38 -31.36
C THR A 48 2.12 -3.34 -30.30
N THR A 49 3.39 -3.48 -30.70
CA THR A 49 4.55 -3.47 -29.78
C THR A 49 4.67 -2.16 -29.00
N LEU A 50 4.35 -1.02 -29.63
CA LEU A 50 4.35 0.28 -28.93
C LEU A 50 3.29 0.30 -27.82
N ALA A 51 2.08 -0.19 -28.10
CA ALA A 51 1.03 -0.30 -27.10
C ALA A 51 1.42 -1.31 -26.00
N ALA A 52 1.97 -2.48 -26.34
CA ALA A 52 2.50 -3.44 -25.37
C ALA A 52 3.52 -2.81 -24.41
N THR A 53 4.42 -1.99 -24.94
CA THR A 53 5.46 -1.30 -24.15
C THR A 53 4.84 -0.34 -23.13
N TRP A 54 3.80 0.40 -23.51
CA TRP A 54 3.06 1.26 -22.58
C TRP A 54 2.35 0.47 -21.49
N PHE A 55 1.74 -0.66 -21.82
CA PHE A 55 1.09 -1.55 -20.85
C PHE A 55 2.09 -2.07 -19.82
N PHE A 56 3.28 -2.50 -20.25
CA PHE A 56 4.35 -2.91 -19.35
C PHE A 56 4.89 -1.76 -18.50
N LEU A 57 5.05 -0.56 -19.07
CA LEU A 57 5.50 0.61 -18.32
C LEU A 57 4.50 0.97 -17.20
N VAL A 58 3.21 1.06 -17.53
CA VAL A 58 2.15 1.36 -16.57
C VAL A 58 2.05 0.27 -15.49
N GLY A 59 2.06 -1.00 -15.89
CA GLY A 59 2.07 -2.13 -14.96
C GLY A 59 3.29 -2.12 -14.01
N SER A 60 4.46 -1.73 -14.52
CA SER A 60 5.69 -1.62 -13.72
C SER A 60 5.60 -0.50 -12.68
N ILE A 61 5.03 0.65 -13.05
CA ILE A 61 4.79 1.76 -12.10
C ILE A 61 3.80 1.33 -11.01
N GLN A 62 2.73 0.61 -11.38
CA GLN A 62 1.72 0.11 -10.44
C GLN A 62 2.29 -0.92 -9.45
N PHE A 63 3.36 -1.63 -9.81
CA PHE A 63 4.04 -2.60 -8.93
C PHE A 63 4.54 -1.99 -7.61
N LEU A 64 4.73 -0.67 -7.57
CA LEU A 64 5.17 0.07 -6.39
C LEU A 64 4.11 0.14 -5.27
N VAL A 65 2.85 -0.16 -5.55
CA VAL A 65 1.76 -0.04 -4.56
C VAL A 65 1.92 -0.99 -3.37
N ARG A 66 2.24 -2.27 -3.61
CA ARG A 66 2.52 -3.27 -2.55
C ARG A 66 3.62 -2.86 -1.56
N PRO A 67 4.84 -2.48 -2.03
CA PRO A 67 5.88 -2.03 -1.13
C PRO A 67 5.51 -0.73 -0.39
N VAL A 68 4.76 0.19 -0.99
CA VAL A 68 4.29 1.42 -0.31
C VAL A 68 3.39 1.10 0.89
N ILE A 69 2.46 0.15 0.73
CA ILE A 69 1.57 -0.27 1.82
C ILE A 69 2.35 -0.95 2.95
N ARG A 70 3.27 -1.86 2.61
CA ARG A 70 4.15 -2.51 3.59
C ARG A 70 5.07 -1.52 4.30
N LEU A 71 5.58 -0.52 3.58
CA LEU A 71 6.46 0.51 4.13
C LEU A 71 5.74 1.42 5.13
N ARG A 72 4.53 1.89 4.78
CA ARG A 72 3.69 2.68 5.71
C ARG A 72 3.40 1.92 7.00
N ARG A 73 3.07 0.63 6.91
CA ARG A 73 2.84 -0.23 8.08
C ARG A 73 4.08 -0.32 8.96
N ARG A 74 5.28 -0.50 8.39
CA ARG A 74 6.54 -0.57 9.14
C ARG A 74 6.92 0.76 9.81
N ILE A 75 6.75 1.89 9.12
CA ILE A 75 7.06 3.21 9.70
C ILE A 75 6.13 3.54 10.87
N HIS A 76 4.84 3.22 10.75
CA HIS A 76 3.86 3.44 11.83
C HIS A 76 4.14 2.56 13.06
N LEU A 77 4.41 1.26 12.85
CA LEU A 77 4.78 0.33 13.93
C LEU A 77 6.08 0.72 14.64
N ARG A 78 7.05 1.30 13.92
CA ARG A 78 8.32 1.72 14.51
C ARG A 78 8.16 2.93 15.44
N ARG A 79 7.15 3.79 15.24
CA ARG A 79 6.84 4.89 16.18
C ARG A 79 6.27 4.39 17.50
N LEU A 80 5.36 3.42 17.48
CA LEU A 80 4.77 2.84 18.71
C LEU A 80 5.74 2.01 19.55
N ARG A 81 6.83 1.51 18.95
CA ARG A 81 7.86 0.75 19.67
C ARG A 81 8.89 1.64 20.37
N GLY A 82 8.87 2.96 20.12
CA GLY A 82 9.72 3.94 20.81
C GLY A 82 9.24 4.25 22.22
N ASP A 83 7.93 4.35 22.44
CA ASP A 83 7.36 4.70 23.75
C ASP A 83 7.40 3.56 24.78
N ARG A 84 7.45 2.30 24.31
CA ARG A 84 7.45 1.13 25.22
C ARG A 84 8.81 0.80 25.82
N TYR A 85 9.88 1.49 25.44
CA TYR A 85 11.22 1.24 25.99
C TYR A 85 11.52 2.13 27.20
N THR A 86 10.81 3.23 27.36
CA THR A 86 11.07 4.19 28.45
C THR A 86 10.38 3.80 29.77
N ASP A 87 9.34 2.97 29.71
CA ASP A 87 8.57 2.51 30.89
C ASP A 87 9.30 1.37 31.63
N ASP A 88 9.89 0.41 30.90
CA ASP A 88 10.60 -0.73 31.50
C ASP A 88 11.96 -0.35 32.13
N ALA A 89 12.46 0.87 31.90
CA ALA A 89 13.77 1.34 32.37
C ALA A 89 13.69 2.23 33.63
N GLU A 90 12.49 2.70 34.03
CA GLU A 90 12.29 3.45 35.27
C GLU A 90 11.89 2.55 36.46
N ASP A 91 11.64 1.25 36.22
CA ASP A 91 11.23 0.28 37.25
C ASP A 91 12.41 -0.46 37.94
N TYR A 92 13.64 0.10 37.90
CA TYR A 92 14.82 -0.38 38.64
C TYR A 92 15.54 0.74 39.37
#